data_AF-A0AAW2E2K2-F1
#
_entry.id   AF-A0AAW2E2K2-F1
#
_cell.length_a   1.000
_cell.length_b   1.000
_cell.length_c   1.000
_cell.angle_alpha   90.00
_cell.angle_beta   90.00
_cell.angle_gamma   90.00
#
_symmetry.space_group_name_H-M   'P 1'
#
loop_
_entity.id
_entity.type
_entity.pdbx_description
1 polymer ?
#
loop_
_entity_poly.entity_id
_entity_poly.type
_entity_poly.pdbx_seq_one_letter_code
_entity_poly.pdbx_strand_id
1 'polypeptide(L)'
;MRQTRVRNKTPANIQITAEQIIREACDRQGAAEINPPKSQITDAAELADYRLRKRKELEEQIKRTRWNVTVWINYAQWEESQRDLDRARSLWERALRIEHRNHTLWLKYSEFEMNNKFINHARNVWKWNRAVTIFPRVNLLLHKYLHMEAVIGNISGARNIFERWMTWSLDHQAWLSYVKFELRYNDIERARKIFDNFVHCHPKVTAWIHYAKFEIKNGKIARARNVYKRAVEKLGEDEELS
;
A
#
# COMPACT_ATOMS: atom_id res chain seq x y z
N MET A 1 -75.13 -10.61 -6.97
CA MET A 1 -75.07 -9.35 -6.17
C MET A 1 -73.86 -9.42 -5.25
N ARG A 2 -72.89 -8.50 -5.34
CA ARG A 2 -71.73 -8.45 -4.42
C ARG A 2 -72.21 -7.94 -3.06
N GLN A 3 -72.07 -8.74 -2.00
CA GLN A 3 -72.36 -8.29 -0.64
C GLN A 3 -71.51 -7.06 -0.30
N THR A 4 -72.18 -5.96 0.02
CA THR A 4 -71.52 -4.75 0.51
C THR A 4 -71.00 -5.02 1.91
N ARG A 5 -69.68 -5.23 2.02
CA ARG A 5 -69.00 -5.43 3.32
C ARG A 5 -69.14 -4.14 4.14
N VAL A 6 -69.99 -4.16 5.16
CA VAL A 6 -70.14 -3.06 6.12
C VAL A 6 -68.80 -2.88 6.83
N ARG A 7 -68.14 -1.73 6.62
CA ARG A 7 -66.85 -1.42 7.28
C ARG A 7 -67.13 -0.74 8.62
N ASN A 8 -66.60 -1.31 9.69
CA ASN A 8 -66.64 -0.68 11.00
C ASN A 8 -65.74 0.57 11.01
N LYS A 9 -66.28 1.72 11.42
CA LYS A 9 -65.59 3.02 11.49
C LYS A 9 -65.19 3.42 12.92
N THR A 10 -65.36 2.54 13.90
CA THR A 10 -64.85 2.78 15.25
C THR A 10 -63.34 3.02 15.22
N PRO A 11 -62.79 3.92 16.06
CA PRO A 11 -61.36 4.16 16.10
C PRO A 11 -60.61 2.86 16.40
N ALA A 12 -59.55 2.57 15.64
CA ALA A 12 -58.70 1.42 15.90
C ALA A 12 -57.93 1.61 17.21
N ASN A 13 -57.86 0.56 18.04
CA ASN A 13 -57.14 0.60 19.32
C ASN A 13 -55.63 0.80 19.16
N ILE A 14 -55.06 0.38 18.02
CA ILE A 14 -53.66 0.56 17.67
C ILE A 14 -53.62 1.36 16.38
N GLN A 15 -52.98 2.52 16.42
CA GLN A 15 -52.73 3.34 15.24
C GLN A 15 -51.47 2.83 14.54
N ILE A 16 -51.53 2.65 13.23
CA ILE A 16 -50.37 2.21 12.45
C ILE A 16 -49.32 3.32 12.50
N THR A 17 -48.17 3.03 13.09
CA THR A 17 -47.04 3.97 13.18
C THR A 17 -46.13 3.82 11.96
N ALA A 18 -45.37 4.88 11.65
CA ALA A 18 -44.35 4.82 10.61
C ALA A 18 -43.31 3.71 10.85
N GLU A 19 -42.96 3.47 12.12
CA GLU A 19 -42.05 2.38 12.52
C GLU A 19 -42.59 1.00 12.16
N GLN A 20 -43.90 0.77 12.33
CA GLN A 20 -44.53 -0.50 11.98
C GLN A 20 -44.49 -0.75 10.47
N ILE A 21 -44.74 0.30 9.67
CA ILE A 21 -44.65 0.21 8.20
C ILE A 21 -43.22 -0.08 7.75
N ILE A 22 -42.23 0.58 8.35
CA ILE A 22 -40.82 0.38 8.01
C ILE A 22 -40.35 -1.01 8.43
N ARG A 23 -40.74 -1.50 9.61
CA ARG A 23 -40.42 -2.86 10.07
C ARG A 23 -41.03 -3.92 9.16
N GLU A 24 -42.31 -3.79 8.82
CA GLU A 24 -42.98 -4.74 7.91
C GLU A 24 -42.38 -4.69 6.49
N ALA A 25 -41.95 -3.51 6.02
CA ALA A 25 -41.23 -3.37 4.76
C ALA A 25 -39.85 -4.04 4.81
N CYS A 26 -39.10 -3.86 5.91
CA CYS A 26 -37.83 -4.55 6.12
C CYS A 26 -37.99 -6.07 6.21
N ASP A 27 -39.01 -6.58 6.91
CA ASP A 27 -39.27 -8.02 7.03
C ASP A 27 -39.64 -8.64 5.68
N ARG A 28 -40.37 -7.89 4.83
CA ARG A 28 -40.67 -8.29 3.44
C ARG A 28 -39.46 -8.21 2.51
N GLN A 29 -38.56 -7.25 2.71
CA GLN A 29 -37.30 -7.16 1.96
C GLN A 29 -36.26 -8.19 2.44
N GLY A 30 -36.27 -8.53 3.73
CA GLY A 30 -35.42 -9.57 4.34
C GLY A 30 -35.85 -10.99 3.99
N ALA A 31 -37.02 -11.16 3.37
CA ALA A 31 -37.47 -12.42 2.79
C ALA A 31 -36.69 -12.74 1.51
N ALA A 32 -35.50 -13.33 1.73
CA ALA A 32 -34.64 -14.03 0.79
C ALA A 32 -33.88 -13.14 -0.21
N GLU A 33 -32.66 -12.76 0.18
CA GLU A 33 -31.54 -12.91 -0.76
C GLU A 33 -31.58 -14.37 -1.27
N ILE A 34 -32.15 -14.59 -2.47
CA ILE A 34 -32.13 -15.89 -3.12
C ILE A 34 -30.66 -16.14 -3.51
N ASN A 35 -29.91 -16.69 -2.57
CA ASN A 35 -28.56 -17.12 -2.84
C ASN A 35 -28.62 -18.21 -3.91
N PRO A 36 -27.79 -18.11 -4.96
CA PRO A 36 -27.75 -19.15 -5.98
C PRO A 36 -27.47 -20.51 -5.31
N PRO A 37 -28.08 -21.61 -5.81
CA PRO A 37 -27.83 -22.93 -5.26
C PRO A 37 -26.34 -23.23 -5.32
N LYS A 38 -25.79 -23.76 -4.21
CA LYS A 38 -24.37 -24.13 -4.13
C LYS A 38 -24.13 -25.35 -5.03
N SER A 39 -23.70 -25.12 -6.28
CA SER A 39 -23.28 -26.18 -7.19
C SER A 39 -21.86 -26.65 -6.84
N GLN A 40 -21.67 -27.95 -6.62
CA GLN A 40 -20.33 -28.55 -6.56
C GLN A 40 -19.81 -28.72 -7.98
N ILE A 41 -18.56 -28.32 -8.21
CA ILE A 41 -17.90 -28.47 -9.51
C ILE A 41 -17.21 -29.84 -9.50
N THR A 42 -17.68 -30.79 -10.30
CA THR A 42 -17.09 -32.15 -10.32
C THR A 42 -16.05 -32.29 -11.42
N ASP A 43 -16.28 -31.67 -12.58
CA ASP A 43 -15.49 -31.92 -13.78
C ASP A 43 -14.60 -30.75 -14.16
N ALA A 44 -13.48 -31.04 -14.82
CA ALA A 44 -12.57 -30.02 -15.35
C ALA A 44 -13.25 -29.13 -16.43
N ALA A 45 -14.20 -29.69 -17.18
CA ALA A 45 -15.00 -28.96 -18.15
C ALA A 45 -15.95 -27.97 -17.46
N GLU A 46 -16.64 -28.40 -16.40
CA GLU A 46 -17.51 -27.52 -15.60
C GLU A 46 -16.71 -26.39 -14.93
N LEU A 47 -15.49 -26.69 -14.47
CA LEU A 47 -14.58 -25.68 -13.93
C LEU A 47 -14.19 -24.65 -15.00
N ALA A 48 -13.93 -25.09 -16.24
CA ALA A 48 -13.62 -24.20 -17.36
C ALA A 48 -14.81 -23.31 -17.72
N ASP A 49 -16.03 -23.84 -17.75
CA ASP A 49 -17.26 -23.08 -17.99
C ASP A 49 -17.57 -22.09 -16.87
N TYR A 50 -17.34 -22.50 -15.61
CA TYR A 50 -17.42 -21.60 -14.47
C TYR A 50 -16.41 -20.45 -14.61
N ARG A 51 -15.15 -20.75 -14.93
CA ARG A 51 -14.11 -19.75 -15.16
C ARG A 51 -14.48 -18.80 -16.29
N LEU A 52 -15.01 -19.30 -17.41
CA LEU A 52 -15.41 -18.48 -18.55
C LEU A 52 -16.56 -17.54 -18.18
N ARG A 53 -17.61 -18.04 -17.51
CA ARG A 53 -18.73 -17.21 -17.05
C ARG A 53 -18.27 -16.12 -16.08
N LYS A 54 -17.46 -16.48 -15.09
CA LYS A 54 -16.95 -15.51 -14.11
C LYS A 54 -16.02 -14.47 -14.73
N ARG A 55 -15.15 -14.86 -15.66
CA ARG A 55 -14.32 -13.91 -16.41
C ARG A 55 -15.16 -12.93 -17.22
N LYS A 56 -16.22 -13.42 -17.88
CA LYS A 56 -17.13 -12.56 -18.66
C LYS A 56 -17.84 -11.55 -17.74
N GLU A 57 -18.32 -11.98 -16.58
CA GLU A 57 -18.94 -11.11 -15.58
C GLU A 57 -17.97 -10.01 -15.10
N LEU A 58 -16.75 -10.39 -14.73
CA LEU A 58 -15.73 -9.46 -14.22
C LEU A 58 -15.22 -8.49 -15.31
N GLU A 59 -15.02 -8.96 -16.55
CA GLU A 59 -14.68 -8.08 -17.67
C GLU A 59 -15.82 -7.11 -18.01
N GLU A 60 -17.07 -7.56 -17.90
CA GLU A 60 -18.22 -6.67 -18.10
C GLU A 60 -18.34 -5.63 -16.98
N GLN A 61 -18.07 -6.02 -15.73
CA GLN A 61 -17.95 -5.09 -14.61
C GLN A 61 -16.85 -4.05 -14.88
N ILE A 62 -15.67 -4.48 -15.32
CA ILE A 62 -14.57 -3.57 -15.67
C ILE A 62 -14.94 -2.62 -16.81
N LYS A 63 -15.68 -3.10 -17.82
CA LYS A 63 -16.17 -2.25 -18.91
C LYS A 63 -17.13 -1.18 -18.39
N ARG A 64 -18.01 -1.53 -17.44
CA ARG A 64 -18.96 -0.59 -16.82
C ARG A 64 -18.26 0.41 -15.90
N THR A 65 -17.30 -0.05 -15.09
CA THR A 65 -16.65 0.74 -14.04
C THR A 65 -15.13 0.75 -14.18
N ARG A 66 -14.64 1.26 -15.32
CA ARG A 66 -13.20 1.23 -15.67
C ARG A 66 -12.29 1.88 -14.63
N TRP A 67 -12.75 2.97 -14.00
CA TRP A 67 -12.01 3.75 -13.00
C TRP A 67 -11.98 3.11 -11.61
N ASN A 68 -12.83 2.11 -11.34
CA ASN A 68 -12.91 1.53 -10.01
C ASN A 68 -11.80 0.49 -9.80
N VAL A 69 -10.75 0.90 -9.08
CA VAL A 69 -9.57 0.08 -8.78
C VAL A 69 -9.92 -1.18 -7.97
N THR A 70 -10.98 -1.17 -7.15
CA THR A 70 -11.33 -2.34 -6.35
C THR A 70 -11.79 -3.52 -7.20
N VAL A 71 -12.49 -3.27 -8.32
CA VAL A 71 -12.91 -4.31 -9.27
C VAL A 71 -11.70 -4.99 -9.90
N TRP A 72 -10.69 -4.19 -10.28
CA TRP A 72 -9.42 -4.71 -10.80
C TRP A 72 -8.69 -5.57 -9.77
N ILE A 73 -8.62 -5.13 -8.51
CA ILE A 73 -7.97 -5.87 -7.43
C ILE A 73 -8.71 -7.19 -7.18
N ASN A 74 -10.03 -7.17 -7.07
CA ASN A 74 -10.84 -8.37 -6.83
C ASN A 74 -10.71 -9.37 -7.99
N TYR A 75 -10.67 -8.89 -9.23
CA TYR A 75 -10.48 -9.78 -10.38
C TYR A 75 -9.07 -10.39 -10.39
N ALA A 76 -8.03 -9.62 -10.08
CA ALA A 76 -6.68 -10.15 -9.96
C ALA A 76 -6.56 -11.23 -8.87
N GLN A 77 -7.16 -10.97 -7.69
CA GLN A 77 -7.20 -11.94 -6.59
C GLN A 77 -7.99 -13.20 -6.95
N TRP A 78 -9.05 -13.07 -7.75
CA TRP A 78 -9.77 -14.23 -8.26
C TRP A 78 -8.92 -15.04 -9.24
N GLU A 79 -8.20 -14.43 -10.18
CA GLU A 79 -7.28 -15.15 -11.07
C GLU A 79 -6.12 -15.80 -10.28
N GLU A 80 -5.64 -15.16 -9.20
CA GLU A 80 -4.67 -15.75 -8.26
C GLU A 80 -5.25 -17.02 -7.60
N SER A 81 -6.51 -17.00 -7.17
CA SER A 81 -7.18 -18.19 -6.63
C SER A 81 -7.28 -19.34 -7.64
N GLN A 82 -7.32 -19.02 -8.94
CA GLN A 82 -7.34 -20.01 -10.03
C GLN A 82 -5.94 -20.50 -10.43
N ARG A 83 -4.87 -19.90 -9.86
CA ARG A 83 -3.44 -20.13 -10.16
C ARG A 83 -3.01 -19.73 -11.58
N ASP A 84 -3.81 -18.93 -12.29
CA ASP A 84 -3.46 -18.41 -13.62
C ASP A 84 -2.67 -17.09 -13.50
N LEU A 85 -1.40 -17.20 -13.14
CA LEU A 85 -0.56 -16.04 -12.79
C LEU A 85 -0.29 -15.09 -13.95
N ASP A 86 -0.12 -15.60 -15.17
CA ASP A 86 0.18 -14.77 -16.35
C ASP A 86 -1.01 -13.89 -16.74
N ARG A 87 -2.24 -14.39 -16.53
CA ARG A 87 -3.45 -13.58 -16.69
C ARG A 87 -3.57 -12.53 -15.60
N ALA A 88 -3.30 -12.91 -14.35
CA ALA A 88 -3.28 -11.96 -13.24
C ALA A 88 -2.28 -10.82 -13.51
N ARG A 89 -1.07 -11.11 -14.02
CA ARG A 89 -0.08 -10.11 -14.45
C ARG A 89 -0.60 -9.20 -15.54
N SER A 90 -1.16 -9.79 -16.59
CA SER A 90 -1.76 -9.03 -17.70
C SER A 90 -2.87 -8.09 -17.19
N LEU A 91 -3.63 -8.53 -16.18
CA LEU A 91 -4.64 -7.71 -15.53
C LEU A 91 -4.04 -6.54 -14.75
N TRP A 92 -3.03 -6.81 -13.93
CA TRP A 92 -2.33 -5.76 -13.17
C TRP A 92 -1.71 -4.72 -14.10
N GLU A 93 -1.07 -5.14 -15.19
CA GLU A 93 -0.52 -4.22 -16.18
C GLU A 93 -1.61 -3.38 -16.86
N ARG A 94 -2.76 -3.99 -17.20
CA ARG A 94 -3.91 -3.25 -17.73
C ARG A 94 -4.44 -2.23 -16.72
N ALA A 95 -4.60 -2.62 -15.46
CA ALA A 95 -5.03 -1.73 -14.40
C ALA A 95 -4.06 -0.56 -14.21
N LEU A 96 -2.75 -0.83 -14.25
CA LEU A 96 -1.69 0.19 -14.12
C LEU A 96 -1.64 1.14 -15.30
N ARG A 97 -1.99 0.69 -16.53
CA ARG A 97 -2.11 1.59 -17.69
C ARG A 97 -3.24 2.60 -17.52
N ILE A 98 -4.28 2.27 -16.76
CA ILE A 98 -5.40 3.16 -16.47
C ILE A 98 -5.01 4.08 -15.30
N GLU A 99 -4.76 3.48 -14.15
CA GLU A 99 -4.48 4.19 -12.90
C GLU A 99 -3.04 4.00 -12.43
N HIS A 100 -2.10 4.46 -13.26
CA HIS A 100 -0.67 4.49 -12.89
C HIS A 100 -0.37 5.31 -11.63
N ARG A 101 -1.25 6.25 -11.25
CA ARG A 101 -1.01 7.15 -10.12
C ARG A 101 -1.41 6.58 -8.77
N ASN A 102 -2.23 5.54 -8.77
CA ASN A 102 -2.71 4.98 -7.53
C ASN A 102 -1.66 4.07 -6.89
N HIS A 103 -1.07 4.52 -5.79
CA HIS A 103 -0.05 3.76 -5.05
C HIS A 103 -0.57 2.41 -4.52
N THR A 104 -1.87 2.26 -4.24
CA THR A 104 -2.43 1.01 -3.70
C THR A 104 -2.37 -0.13 -4.71
N LEU A 105 -2.53 0.18 -6.00
CA LEU A 105 -2.46 -0.80 -7.08
C LEU A 105 -1.04 -1.37 -7.20
N TRP A 106 -0.02 -0.51 -7.09
CA TRP A 106 1.38 -0.92 -7.05
C TRP A 106 1.69 -1.81 -5.85
N LEU A 107 1.19 -1.43 -4.67
CA LEU A 107 1.35 -2.24 -3.45
C LEU A 107 0.73 -3.62 -3.62
N LYS A 108 -0.53 -3.70 -4.09
CA LYS A 108 -1.20 -4.99 -4.27
C LYS A 108 -0.55 -5.86 -5.34
N TYR A 109 -0.09 -5.27 -6.44
CA TYR A 109 0.63 -6.03 -7.46
C TYR A 109 1.97 -6.59 -6.93
N SER A 110 2.69 -5.81 -6.14
CA SER A 110 3.93 -6.27 -5.52
C SER A 110 3.70 -7.38 -4.48
N GLU A 111 2.65 -7.27 -3.65
CA GLU A 111 2.25 -8.30 -2.70
C GLU A 111 1.89 -9.60 -3.43
N PHE A 112 1.20 -9.50 -4.56
CA PHE A 112 0.87 -10.63 -5.44
C PHE A 112 2.13 -11.36 -5.95
N GLU A 113 3.12 -10.65 -6.50
CA GLU A 113 4.35 -11.30 -6.99
C GLU A 113 5.19 -11.89 -5.83
N MET A 114 5.14 -11.27 -4.64
CA MET A 114 5.79 -11.79 -3.43
C MET A 114 5.16 -13.09 -2.94
N ASN A 115 3.83 -13.13 -2.85
CA ASN A 115 3.09 -14.32 -2.40
C ASN A 115 3.36 -15.52 -3.32
N ASN A 116 3.50 -15.26 -4.62
CA ASN A 116 3.79 -16.28 -5.63
C ASN A 116 5.29 -16.58 -5.81
N LYS A 117 6.17 -16.02 -4.96
CA LYS A 117 7.63 -16.24 -4.93
C LYS A 117 8.39 -15.81 -6.20
N PHE A 118 7.80 -14.97 -7.05
CA PHE A 118 8.48 -14.45 -8.25
C PHE A 118 9.29 -13.18 -7.92
N ILE A 119 10.41 -13.38 -7.22
CA ILE A 119 11.24 -12.28 -6.69
C ILE A 119 11.75 -11.34 -7.78
N ASN A 120 12.20 -11.88 -8.91
CA ASN A 120 12.72 -11.07 -10.01
C ASN A 120 11.63 -10.22 -10.69
N HIS A 121 10.41 -10.76 -10.81
CA HIS A 121 9.28 -9.99 -11.33
C HIS A 121 8.90 -8.90 -10.35
N ALA A 122 8.76 -9.23 -9.07
CA ALA A 122 8.50 -8.26 -8.02
C ALA A 122 9.53 -7.11 -8.03
N ARG A 123 10.83 -7.43 -8.16
CA ARG A 123 11.90 -6.44 -8.34
C ARG A 123 11.72 -5.59 -9.57
N ASN A 124 11.36 -6.17 -10.71
CA ASN A 124 11.14 -5.41 -11.94
C ASN A 124 9.93 -4.48 -11.83
N VAL A 125 8.87 -4.90 -11.15
CA VAL A 125 7.71 -4.06 -10.85
C VAL A 125 8.13 -2.83 -10.03
N TRP A 126 8.97 -3.01 -9.01
CA TRP A 126 9.48 -1.91 -8.20
C TRP A 126 10.56 -1.05 -8.88
N LYS A 127 11.50 -1.69 -9.57
CA LYS A 127 12.73 -1.10 -10.10
C LYS A 127 12.57 -0.53 -11.50
N TRP A 128 11.88 -1.25 -12.40
CA TRP A 128 11.84 -0.98 -13.84
C TRP A 128 10.59 -0.19 -14.23
N ASN A 129 9.43 -0.51 -13.67
CA ASN A 129 8.19 0.15 -14.06
C ASN A 129 7.79 1.24 -13.07
N ARG A 130 8.22 2.47 -13.37
CA ARG A 130 7.42 3.69 -13.17
C ARG A 130 7.15 4.17 -11.74
N ALA A 131 7.01 3.35 -10.72
CA ALA A 131 6.63 3.84 -9.37
C ALA A 131 7.67 4.81 -8.80
N VAL A 132 8.94 4.43 -8.84
CA VAL A 132 10.02 5.21 -8.21
C VAL A 132 10.46 6.40 -9.09
N THR A 133 10.32 6.30 -10.42
CA THR A 133 10.60 7.41 -11.35
C THR A 133 9.44 8.38 -11.50
N ILE A 134 8.19 7.93 -11.38
CA ILE A 134 6.98 8.78 -11.41
C ILE A 134 6.69 9.37 -10.03
N PHE A 135 7.06 8.69 -8.94
CA PHE A 135 6.83 9.16 -7.56
C PHE A 135 8.10 9.35 -6.72
N PRO A 136 8.94 10.36 -7.01
CA PRO A 136 10.06 10.72 -6.14
C PRO A 136 9.63 11.14 -4.72
N ARG A 137 8.38 11.59 -4.55
CA ARG A 137 7.86 12.15 -3.29
C ARG A 137 7.13 11.14 -2.39
N VAL A 138 6.76 9.97 -2.91
CA VAL A 138 5.97 8.99 -2.13
C VAL A 138 6.91 8.05 -1.39
N ASN A 139 7.34 8.47 -0.20
CA ASN A 139 8.22 7.70 0.69
C ASN A 139 7.66 6.30 1.03
N LEU A 140 6.33 6.13 1.03
CA LEU A 140 5.67 4.87 1.36
C LEU A 140 6.08 3.71 0.43
N LEU A 141 6.20 3.97 -0.88
CA LEU A 141 6.56 2.95 -1.86
C LEU A 141 8.01 2.49 -1.68
N LEU A 142 8.91 3.44 -1.41
CA LEU A 142 10.32 3.15 -1.14
C LEU A 142 10.50 2.35 0.14
N HIS A 143 9.78 2.71 1.21
CA HIS A 143 9.79 1.93 2.45
C HIS A 143 9.33 0.49 2.26
N LYS A 144 8.29 0.25 1.44
CA LYS A 144 7.81 -1.09 1.14
C LYS A 144 8.79 -1.87 0.27
N TYR A 145 9.44 -1.22 -0.70
CA TYR A 145 10.49 -1.85 -1.49
C TYR A 145 11.73 -2.19 -0.66
N LEU A 146 12.13 -1.31 0.27
CA LEU A 146 13.19 -1.56 1.25
C LEU A 146 12.85 -2.72 2.18
N HIS A 147 11.61 -2.79 2.66
CA HIS A 147 11.11 -3.92 3.44
C HIS A 147 11.18 -5.22 2.62
N MET A 148 10.81 -5.18 1.33
CA MET A 148 10.93 -6.34 0.44
C MET A 148 12.38 -6.81 0.32
N GLU A 149 13.34 -5.94 -0.03
CA GLU A 149 14.74 -6.35 -0.18
C GLU A 149 15.33 -6.83 1.16
N ALA A 150 14.89 -6.27 2.29
CA ALA A 150 15.25 -6.75 3.62
C ALA A 150 14.72 -8.17 3.90
N VAL A 151 13.47 -8.49 3.52
CA VAL A 151 12.90 -9.85 3.63
C VAL A 151 13.65 -10.84 2.74
N ILE A 152 14.09 -10.42 1.56
CA ILE A 152 14.91 -11.25 0.66
C ILE A 152 16.34 -11.43 1.20
N GLY A 153 16.80 -10.56 2.13
CA GLY A 153 18.15 -10.57 2.67
C GLY A 153 19.19 -9.92 1.74
N ASN A 154 18.75 -9.18 0.72
CA ASN A 154 19.65 -8.53 -0.23
C ASN A 154 20.08 -7.14 0.26
N ILE A 155 21.15 -7.12 1.06
CA ILE A 155 21.67 -5.90 1.69
C ILE A 155 22.24 -4.94 0.64
N SER A 156 22.92 -5.45 -0.39
CA SER A 156 23.51 -4.60 -1.44
C SER A 156 22.43 -3.93 -2.29
N GLY A 157 21.35 -4.66 -2.64
CA GLY A 157 20.20 -4.10 -3.34
C GLY A 157 19.51 -3.01 -2.52
N ALA A 158 19.28 -3.26 -1.22
CA ALA A 158 18.71 -2.27 -0.31
C ALA A 158 19.55 -0.98 -0.22
N ARG A 159 20.89 -1.11 -0.21
CA ARG A 159 21.81 0.05 -0.21
C ARG A 159 21.71 0.87 -1.49
N ASN A 160 21.72 0.22 -2.66
CA ASN A 160 21.59 0.94 -3.95
C ASN A 160 20.26 1.71 -4.02
N ILE A 161 19.20 1.18 -3.41
CA ILE A 161 17.90 1.87 -3.32
C ILE A 161 18.00 3.09 -2.42
N PHE A 162 18.64 2.98 -1.25
CA PHE A 162 18.88 4.13 -0.37
C PHE A 162 19.74 5.20 -1.04
N GLU A 163 20.84 4.83 -1.70
CA GLU A 163 21.69 5.78 -2.41
C GLU A 163 20.91 6.53 -3.49
N ARG A 164 20.11 5.81 -4.29
CA ARG A 164 19.23 6.42 -5.28
C ARG A 164 18.17 7.30 -4.62
N TRP A 165 17.63 6.90 -3.48
CA TRP A 165 16.68 7.72 -2.72
C TRP A 165 17.31 9.02 -2.21
N MET A 166 18.58 9.00 -1.77
CA MET A 166 19.29 10.21 -1.34
C MET A 166 19.55 11.20 -2.48
N THR A 167 19.66 10.73 -3.73
CA THR A 167 19.77 11.66 -4.88
C THR A 167 18.50 12.49 -5.09
N TRP A 168 17.35 12.01 -4.65
CA TRP A 168 16.06 12.68 -4.85
C TRP A 168 15.49 13.31 -3.59
N SER A 169 15.86 12.82 -2.41
CA SER A 169 15.18 13.17 -1.16
C SER A 169 15.94 14.18 -0.31
N LEU A 170 15.20 15.24 0.04
CA LEU A 170 15.58 16.32 0.96
C LEU A 170 14.89 16.15 2.33
N ASP A 171 14.34 14.97 2.65
CA ASP A 171 13.58 14.74 3.89
C ASP A 171 14.45 14.10 4.97
N HIS A 172 14.43 14.71 6.16
CA HIS A 172 15.11 14.26 7.38
C HIS A 172 14.75 12.81 7.76
N GLN A 173 13.50 12.37 7.50
CA GLN A 173 13.08 11.01 7.83
C GLN A 173 13.74 9.93 6.96
N ALA A 174 14.04 10.25 5.69
CA ALA A 174 14.70 9.32 4.78
C ALA A 174 16.10 8.97 5.29
N TRP A 175 16.89 9.98 5.66
CA TRP A 175 18.23 9.82 6.24
C TRP A 175 18.21 8.99 7.53
N LEU A 176 17.28 9.29 8.45
CA LEU A 176 17.14 8.50 9.68
C LEU A 176 16.76 7.05 9.40
N SER A 177 15.92 6.78 8.40
CA SER A 177 15.55 5.42 8.03
C SER A 177 16.74 4.64 7.47
N TYR A 178 17.64 5.31 6.74
CA TYR A 178 18.86 4.69 6.21
C TYR A 178 19.87 4.38 7.32
N VAL A 179 20.08 5.32 8.25
CA VAL A 179 20.91 5.08 9.45
C VAL A 179 20.35 3.91 10.26
N LYS A 180 19.03 3.87 10.51
CA LYS A 180 18.38 2.76 11.21
C LYS A 180 18.59 1.42 10.49
N PHE A 181 18.62 1.43 9.16
CA PHE A 181 18.92 0.24 8.37
C PHE A 181 20.36 -0.24 8.58
N GLU A 182 21.36 0.62 8.44
CA GLU A 182 22.77 0.23 8.63
C GLU A 182 23.07 -0.19 10.08
N LEU A 183 22.39 0.44 11.06
CA LEU A 183 22.48 0.03 12.46
C LEU A 183 21.95 -1.39 12.72
N ARG A 184 20.93 -1.85 11.98
CA ARG A 184 20.44 -3.24 12.10
C ARG A 184 21.48 -4.26 11.64
N TYR A 185 22.35 -3.89 10.71
CA TYR A 185 23.44 -4.73 10.21
C TYR A 185 24.78 -4.46 10.92
N ASN A 186 24.78 -3.64 11.98
CA ASN A 186 25.96 -3.29 12.79
C ASN A 186 27.09 -2.58 12.01
N ASP A 187 26.78 -1.96 10.87
CA ASP A 187 27.75 -1.22 10.04
C ASP A 187 27.89 0.24 10.52
N ILE A 188 28.52 0.42 11.68
CA ILE A 188 28.63 1.72 12.37
C ILE A 188 29.43 2.75 11.54
N GLU A 189 30.46 2.32 10.82
CA GLU A 189 31.29 3.21 10.02
C GLU A 189 30.55 3.80 8.81
N ARG A 190 29.68 3.00 8.18
CA ARG A 190 28.81 3.50 7.11
C ARG A 190 27.75 4.43 7.65
N ALA A 191 27.14 4.08 8.79
CA ALA A 191 26.20 4.96 9.46
C ALA A 191 26.80 6.35 9.75
N ARG A 192 28.10 6.44 10.10
CA ARG A 192 28.81 7.72 10.23
C ARG A 192 28.90 8.48 8.93
N LYS A 193 29.36 7.85 7.85
CA LYS A 193 29.43 8.49 6.52
C LYS A 193 28.07 9.04 6.08
N ILE A 194 27.00 8.30 6.38
CA ILE A 194 25.62 8.73 6.09
C ILE A 194 25.25 9.96 6.95
N PHE A 195 25.61 9.98 8.23
CA PHE A 195 25.39 11.16 9.09
C PHE A 195 26.21 12.38 8.66
N ASP A 196 27.45 12.19 8.23
CA ASP A 196 28.26 13.29 7.69
C ASP A 196 27.58 13.87 6.43
N ASN A 197 27.17 13.00 5.49
CA ASN A 197 26.40 13.43 4.31
C ASN A 197 25.08 14.12 4.68
N PHE A 198 24.38 13.60 5.70
CA PHE A 198 23.12 14.16 6.16
C PHE A 198 23.25 15.59 6.67
N VAL A 199 24.29 15.84 7.46
CA VAL A 199 24.61 17.16 7.99
C VAL A 199 25.07 18.12 6.89
N HIS A 200 25.77 17.61 5.87
CA HIS A 200 26.14 18.40 4.70
C HIS A 200 24.93 18.82 3.86
N CYS A 201 23.96 17.91 3.63
CA CYS A 201 22.74 18.21 2.88
C CYS A 201 21.74 19.07 3.67
N HIS A 202 21.68 18.89 5.00
CA HIS A 202 20.75 19.59 5.87
C HIS A 202 21.49 20.15 7.10
N PRO A 203 22.01 21.39 7.04
CA PRO A 203 22.60 22.08 8.18
C PRO A 203 21.51 22.57 9.15
N LYS A 204 20.64 21.66 9.64
CA LYS A 204 19.62 21.95 10.65
C LYS A 204 20.11 21.48 12.02
N VAL A 205 19.76 22.24 13.06
CA VAL A 205 20.02 21.88 14.47
C VAL A 205 19.57 20.44 14.78
N THR A 206 18.42 20.03 14.23
CA THR A 206 17.89 18.68 14.41
C THR A 206 18.83 17.60 13.87
N ALA A 207 19.43 17.78 12.70
CA ALA A 207 20.34 16.80 12.10
C ALA A 207 21.60 16.60 12.97
N TRP A 208 22.18 17.70 13.45
CA TRP A 208 23.32 17.69 14.37
C TRP A 208 23.00 16.99 15.70
N ILE A 209 21.82 17.26 16.28
CA ILE A 209 21.37 16.58 17.51
C ILE A 209 21.25 15.07 17.29
N HIS A 210 20.70 14.63 16.14
CA HIS A 210 20.60 13.19 15.84
C HIS A 210 21.98 12.54 15.68
N TYR A 211 22.92 13.23 15.03
CA TYR A 211 24.28 12.72 14.86
C TYR A 211 25.03 12.61 16.20
N ALA A 212 24.93 13.63 17.05
CA ALA A 212 25.55 13.61 18.36
C ALA A 212 24.94 12.53 19.28
N LYS A 213 23.61 12.39 19.29
CA LYS A 213 22.92 11.30 20.02
C LYS A 213 23.37 9.91 19.54
N PHE A 214 23.65 9.75 18.25
CA PHE A 214 24.18 8.50 17.70
C PHE A 214 25.60 8.19 18.21
N GLU A 215 26.53 9.16 18.20
CA GLU A 215 27.90 8.95 18.70
C GLU A 215 27.93 8.68 20.22
N ILE A 216 27.03 9.32 20.99
CA ILE A 216 26.85 9.04 22.42
C ILE A 216 26.38 7.60 22.64
N LYS A 217 25.37 7.12 21.89
CA LYS A 217 24.89 5.74 21.98
C LYS A 217 25.97 4.71 21.66
N ASN A 218 26.89 5.04 20.77
CA ASN A 218 28.01 4.17 20.42
C ASN A 218 29.22 4.31 21.37
N GLY A 219 29.10 5.09 22.45
CA GLY A 219 30.14 5.25 23.48
C GLY A 219 31.31 6.16 23.12
N LYS A 220 31.25 6.87 21.99
CA LYS A 220 32.37 7.70 21.48
C LYS A 220 32.19 9.18 21.84
N ILE A 221 32.33 9.47 23.13
CA ILE A 221 32.10 10.80 23.71
C ILE A 221 33.01 11.88 23.08
N ALA A 222 34.28 11.56 22.81
CA ALA A 222 35.22 12.49 22.19
C ALA A 222 34.76 12.94 20.79
N ARG A 223 34.19 12.02 20.00
CA ARG A 223 33.65 12.35 18.68
C ARG A 223 32.35 13.14 18.79
N ALA A 224 31.46 12.78 19.71
CA ALA A 224 30.24 13.55 19.96
C ALA A 224 30.57 15.02 20.31
N ARG A 225 31.59 15.27 21.13
CA ARG A 225 32.08 16.64 21.41
C ARG A 225 32.55 17.36 20.14
N ASN A 226 33.30 16.69 19.27
CA ASN A 226 33.73 17.29 18.00
C ASN A 226 32.55 17.59 17.07
N VAL A 227 31.52 16.74 17.06
CA VAL A 227 30.27 17.01 16.31
C VAL A 227 29.56 18.24 16.85
N TYR A 228 29.45 18.39 18.18
CA TYR A 228 28.88 19.60 18.78
C TYR A 228 29.68 20.86 18.46
N LYS A 229 31.02 20.80 18.51
CA LYS A 229 31.87 21.94 18.12
C LYS A 229 31.62 22.37 16.67
N ARG A 230 31.64 21.41 15.73
CA ARG A 230 31.34 21.66 14.30
C ARG A 230 29.94 22.21 14.09
N ALA A 231 28.96 21.77 14.89
CA ALA A 231 27.60 22.27 14.82
C ALA A 231 27.51 23.74 15.24
N VAL A 232 28.20 24.13 16.32
CA VAL A 232 28.22 25.52 16.81
C VAL A 232 28.93 26.44 15.81
N GLU A 233 30.07 26.00 15.25
CA GLU A 233 30.79 26.77 14.22
C GLU A 233 29.89 27.03 13.00
N LYS A 234 29.27 25.99 12.44
CA LYS A 234 28.42 26.15 11.24
C LYS A 234 27.13 26.92 11.47
N LEU A 235 26.48 26.73 12.63
CA LEU A 235 25.22 27.42 12.91
C LEU A 235 25.43 28.87 13.36
N GLY A 236 26.58 29.18 13.98
CA GLY A 236 26.97 30.55 14.34
C GLY A 236 27.26 31.41 13.11
N GLU A 237 27.89 30.85 12.08
CA GLU A 237 28.11 31.53 10.79
C GLU A 237 26.79 31.87 10.06
N ASP A 238 25.78 31.00 10.15
CA ASP A 238 24.47 31.22 9.51
C ASP A 238 23.65 32.32 10.21
N GLU A 239 23.82 32.54 11.54
CA GLU A 239 23.19 33.64 12.28
C GLU A 239 23.87 35.01 12.04
N GLU A 240 25.17 35.04 11.74
CA GLU A 240 25.88 36.28 11.39
C GLU A 240 25.59 36.75 9.95
N LEU A 241 25.07 35.87 9.09
CA LEU A 241 24.74 36.15 7.68
C LEU A 241 23.26 36.51 7.43
N SER A 242 22.42 36.51 8.46
CA SER A 242 20.98 36.85 8.40
C SER A 242 20.66 38.16 9.12
#